data_AF-A0A1J4PTA4-F1
#
_entry.id   AF-A0A1J4PTA4-F1
#
_cell.length_a   1.000
_cell.length_b   1.000
_cell.length_c   1.000
_cell.angle_alpha   90.00
_cell.angle_beta   90.00
_cell.angle_gamma   90.00
#
_symmetry.space_group_name_H-M   'P 1'
#
loop_
_entity.id
_entity.type
_entity.pdbx_description
1 polymer ?
#
loop_
_entity_poly.entity_id
_entity_poly.type
_entity_poly.pdbx_seq_one_letter_code
_entity_poly.pdbx_strand_id
1 'polypeptide(L)'
;MAASRGRLAAVMATAALTAGLLGGCGAAHKAMDCVHTADTIADSVTDLQQAVENAGHDPHRADAALDAIEKNVRKIGNKTDDADVDKAVDDLDKAVGDVRAAVRDGDRTPDVGPVTDAAGELTKGCAK
;
A
#
# COMPACT_ATOMS: atom_id res chain seq x y z
N MET A 1 -12.45 -6.08 -31.88
CA MET A 1 -13.64 -6.15 -30.98
C MET A 1 -13.34 -5.34 -29.74
N ALA A 2 -14.31 -4.55 -29.29
CA ALA A 2 -14.14 -3.42 -28.38
C ALA A 2 -13.71 -3.82 -26.96
N ALA A 3 -12.83 -3.02 -26.37
CA ALA A 3 -12.34 -3.14 -25.01
C ALA A 3 -13.44 -2.80 -23.99
N SER A 4 -13.69 -3.71 -23.06
CA SER A 4 -14.54 -3.52 -21.88
C SER A 4 -13.84 -2.59 -20.90
N ARG A 5 -14.30 -1.34 -20.80
CA ARG A 5 -13.90 -0.39 -19.75
C ARG A 5 -14.62 -0.75 -18.45
N GLY A 6 -13.95 -1.49 -17.58
CA GLY A 6 -14.40 -1.70 -16.20
C GLY A 6 -14.34 -0.39 -15.44
N ARG A 7 -15.49 0.10 -14.97
CA ARG A 7 -15.54 1.21 -14.01
C ARG A 7 -15.33 0.62 -12.62
N LEU A 8 -14.11 0.72 -12.09
CA LEU A 8 -13.87 0.42 -10.68
C LEU A 8 -14.11 1.69 -9.88
N ALA A 9 -15.25 1.72 -9.18
CA ALA A 9 -15.58 2.77 -8.23
C ALA A 9 -14.76 2.56 -6.96
N ALA A 10 -13.77 3.42 -6.72
CA ALA A 10 -13.06 3.47 -5.46
C ALA A 10 -14.00 3.97 -4.36
N VAL A 11 -14.41 3.06 -3.46
CA VAL A 11 -15.15 3.39 -2.25
C VAL A 11 -14.13 3.74 -1.18
N MET A 12 -13.98 5.03 -0.86
CA MET A 12 -13.22 5.47 0.30
C MET A 12 -14.05 5.18 1.56
N ALA A 13 -13.61 4.23 2.37
CA ALA A 13 -14.22 3.95 3.67
C ALA A 13 -13.68 4.94 4.72
N THR A 14 -14.54 5.83 5.21
CA THR A 14 -14.24 6.70 6.35
C THR A 14 -14.37 5.91 7.65
N ALA A 15 -13.23 5.52 8.24
CA ALA A 15 -13.20 4.88 9.56
C ALA A 15 -13.31 5.93 10.68
N ALA A 16 -14.29 5.76 11.57
CA ALA A 16 -14.42 6.53 12.80
C ALA A 16 -13.49 5.94 13.87
N LEU A 17 -12.47 6.69 14.28
CA LEU A 17 -11.50 6.29 15.31
C LEU A 17 -12.12 6.49 16.71
N THR A 18 -12.65 5.42 17.31
CA THR A 18 -12.92 5.37 18.76
C THR A 18 -11.67 4.86 19.48
N ALA A 19 -10.72 5.76 19.79
CA ALA A 19 -9.54 5.43 20.58
C ALA A 19 -9.90 5.27 22.07
N GLY A 20 -9.84 4.05 22.58
CA GLY A 20 -9.90 3.74 24.01
C GLY A 20 -8.61 4.17 24.71
N LEU A 21 -8.63 5.31 25.40
CA LEU A 21 -7.49 5.85 26.13
C LEU A 21 -7.17 5.05 27.40
N LEU A 22 -6.25 4.09 27.32
CA LEU A 22 -5.56 3.52 28.50
C LEU A 22 -4.02 3.50 28.40
N GLY A 23 -3.44 3.94 27.28
CA GLY A 23 -1.99 4.12 27.11
C GLY A 23 -1.63 5.59 27.03
N GLY A 24 -0.57 6.01 27.73
CA GLY A 24 -0.05 7.37 27.63
C GLY A 24 0.30 7.78 26.19
N CYS A 25 0.52 9.08 25.98
CA CYS A 25 0.68 9.76 24.68
C CYS A 25 1.60 9.04 23.65
N GLY A 26 2.52 8.17 24.08
CA GLY A 26 3.38 7.37 23.18
C GLY A 26 2.64 6.39 22.28
N ALA A 27 1.59 5.72 22.76
CA ALA A 27 0.80 4.81 21.93
C ALA A 27 -0.03 5.59 20.88
N ALA A 28 -0.61 6.72 21.29
CA ALA A 28 -1.31 7.62 20.37
C ALA A 28 -0.35 8.20 19.32
N HIS A 29 0.88 8.56 19.69
CA HIS A 29 1.88 9.09 18.75
C HIS A 29 2.34 8.02 17.75
N LYS A 30 2.57 6.78 18.22
CA LYS A 30 2.87 5.62 17.36
C LYS A 30 1.73 5.32 16.38
N ALA A 31 0.48 5.35 16.86
CA ALA A 31 -0.69 5.13 16.01
C ALA A 31 -0.84 6.23 14.94
N MET A 32 -0.65 7.50 15.31
CA MET A 32 -0.67 8.61 14.35
C MET A 32 0.46 8.50 13.32
N ASP A 33 1.67 8.12 13.73
CA ASP A 33 2.80 7.84 12.83
C ASP A 33 2.52 6.66 11.88
N CYS A 34 1.83 5.62 12.37
CA CYS A 34 1.41 4.47 11.58
C CYS A 34 0.39 4.90 10.51
N VAL A 35 -0.67 5.61 10.91
CA VAL A 35 -1.69 6.13 9.98
C VAL A 35 -1.09 7.05 8.94
N HIS A 36 -0.23 7.99 9.34
CA HIS A 36 0.36 8.95 8.41
C HIS A 36 1.30 8.29 7.39
N THR A 37 1.98 7.21 7.80
CA THR A 37 2.84 6.45 6.89
C THR A 37 2.00 5.50 6.01
N ALA A 38 0.92 4.91 6.54
CA ALA A 38 -0.03 4.12 5.77
C ALA A 38 -0.72 4.96 4.68
N ASP A 39 -1.05 6.21 4.98
CA ASP A 39 -1.59 7.18 4.00
C ASP A 39 -0.59 7.46 2.87
N THR A 40 0.69 7.66 3.21
CA THR A 40 1.76 7.81 2.20
C THR A 40 1.92 6.55 1.33
N ILE A 41 1.66 5.36 1.88
CA ILE A 41 1.66 4.11 1.12
C ILE A 41 0.45 4.06 0.19
N ALA A 42 -0.74 4.45 0.64
CA ALA A 42 -1.94 4.52 -0.19
C ALA A 42 -1.74 5.46 -1.40
N ASP A 43 -1.09 6.60 -1.19
CA ASP A 43 -0.66 7.51 -2.27
C ASP A 43 0.32 6.81 -3.23
N SER A 44 1.34 6.13 -2.69
CA SER A 44 2.34 5.41 -3.49
C SER A 44 1.72 4.25 -4.30
N VAL A 45 0.69 3.59 -3.76
CA VAL A 45 -0.10 2.55 -4.47
C VAL A 45 -0.94 3.18 -5.57
N THR A 46 -1.53 4.36 -5.34
CA THR A 46 -2.25 5.10 -6.38
C THR A 46 -1.29 5.51 -7.51
N ASP A 47 -0.10 5.99 -7.18
CA ASP A 47 0.95 6.30 -8.16
C ASP A 47 1.38 5.05 -8.94
N LEU A 48 1.49 3.89 -8.27
CA LEU A 48 1.76 2.61 -8.92
C LEU A 48 0.64 2.22 -9.89
N GLN A 49 -0.63 2.32 -9.48
CA GLN A 49 -1.77 2.03 -10.34
C GLN A 49 -1.74 2.92 -11.58
N GLN A 50 -1.50 4.21 -11.42
CA GLN A 50 -1.35 5.15 -12.54
C GLN A 50 -0.13 4.81 -13.42
N ALA A 51 0.99 4.43 -12.81
CA ALA A 51 2.19 4.04 -13.55
C ALA A 51 1.97 2.77 -14.36
N VAL A 52 1.22 1.79 -13.83
CA VAL A 52 0.85 0.54 -14.52
C VAL A 52 -0.16 0.81 -15.63
N GLU A 53 -1.18 1.65 -15.41
CA GLU A 53 -2.10 2.08 -16.48
C GLU A 53 -1.37 2.78 -17.63
N ASN A 54 -0.28 3.48 -17.31
CA ASN A 54 0.58 4.15 -18.29
C ASN A 54 1.83 3.32 -18.68
N ALA A 55 2.00 2.09 -18.17
CA ALA A 55 3.26 1.32 -18.27
C ALA A 55 3.63 0.93 -19.71
N GLY A 56 2.65 0.95 -20.62
CA GLY A 56 2.91 0.87 -22.06
C GLY A 56 3.88 1.96 -22.58
N HIS A 57 4.14 3.03 -21.81
CA HIS A 57 5.00 4.15 -22.20
C HIS A 57 6.32 4.24 -21.41
N ASP A 58 6.39 3.77 -20.16
CA ASP A 58 7.60 3.89 -19.32
C ASP A 58 7.62 2.90 -18.13
N PRO A 59 8.24 1.71 -18.27
CA PRO A 59 8.33 0.72 -17.19
C PRO A 59 9.19 1.17 -16.00
N HIS A 60 10.04 2.21 -16.13
CA HIS A 60 10.85 2.70 -15.02
C HIS A 60 10.02 3.45 -13.96
N ARG A 61 8.85 3.97 -14.33
CA ARG A 61 7.95 4.66 -13.37
C ARG A 61 7.31 3.69 -12.38
N ALA A 62 6.94 2.51 -12.84
CA ALA A 62 6.43 1.46 -11.96
C ALA A 62 7.51 1.04 -10.95
N ASP A 63 8.74 0.84 -11.40
CA ASP A 63 9.85 0.43 -10.52
C ASP A 63 10.16 1.48 -9.44
N ALA A 64 10.07 2.76 -9.76
CA ALA A 64 10.25 3.87 -8.81
C ALA A 64 9.10 3.97 -7.78
N ALA A 65 7.86 3.76 -8.22
CA ALA A 65 6.70 3.72 -7.32
C ALA A 65 6.80 2.53 -6.34
N LEU A 66 7.20 1.36 -6.84
CA LEU A 66 7.45 0.17 -6.04
C LEU A 66 8.56 0.40 -5.00
N ASP A 67 9.67 1.04 -5.39
CA ASP A 67 10.74 1.42 -4.45
C ASP A 67 10.25 2.36 -3.34
N ALA A 68 9.38 3.31 -3.66
CA ALA A 68 8.79 4.22 -2.68
C ALA A 68 7.91 3.47 -1.69
N ILE A 69 7.04 2.56 -2.17
CA ILE A 69 6.21 1.68 -1.33
C ILE A 69 7.11 0.89 -0.37
N GLU A 70 8.10 0.16 -0.89
CA GLU A 70 9.00 -0.71 -0.13
C GLU A 70 9.75 0.08 0.97
N LYS A 71 10.18 1.32 0.68
CA LYS A 71 10.82 2.21 1.66
C LYS A 71 9.87 2.64 2.77
N ASN A 72 8.62 2.97 2.46
CA ASN A 72 7.64 3.42 3.43
C ASN A 72 7.17 2.26 4.31
N VAL A 73 6.96 1.09 3.72
CA VAL A 73 6.58 -0.16 4.41
C VAL A 73 7.60 -0.55 5.47
N ARG A 74 8.90 -0.56 5.12
CA ARG A 74 9.97 -0.81 6.09
C ARG A 74 10.04 0.19 7.24
N LYS A 75 9.60 1.44 7.04
CA LYS A 75 9.53 2.43 8.12
C LYS A 75 8.40 2.12 9.10
N ILE A 76 7.30 1.51 8.65
CA ILE A 76 6.16 1.17 9.51
C ILE A 76 6.47 0.00 10.42
N GLY A 77 6.99 -1.12 9.87
CA GLY A 77 7.32 -2.30 10.68
C GLY A 77 8.33 -1.98 11.80
N ASN A 78 9.26 -1.03 11.57
CA ASN A 78 10.20 -0.58 12.60
C ASN A 78 9.59 0.36 13.65
N LYS A 79 8.38 0.90 13.42
CA LYS A 79 7.71 1.85 14.31
C LYS A 79 6.61 1.20 15.12
N THR A 80 6.03 0.10 14.68
CA THR A 80 4.94 -0.59 15.36
C THR A 80 5.42 -1.86 16.06
N ASP A 81 4.68 -2.32 17.06
CA ASP A 81 4.92 -3.58 17.77
C ASP A 81 3.69 -4.49 17.61
N ASP A 82 3.06 -4.44 16.43
CA ASP A 82 1.77 -5.04 16.13
C ASP A 82 1.89 -6.11 15.05
N ALA A 83 1.52 -7.35 15.40
CA ALA A 83 1.68 -8.50 14.53
C ALA A 83 0.83 -8.46 13.24
N ASP A 84 -0.33 -7.78 13.25
CA ASP A 84 -1.12 -7.64 12.03
C ASP A 84 -0.51 -6.57 11.11
N VAL A 85 0.09 -5.52 11.68
CA VAL A 85 0.84 -4.53 10.91
C VAL A 85 2.09 -5.16 10.31
N ASP A 86 2.83 -5.96 11.06
CA ASP A 86 4.01 -6.69 10.54
C ASP A 86 3.62 -7.67 9.43
N LYS A 87 2.49 -8.38 9.60
CA LYS A 87 1.97 -9.26 8.55
C LYS A 87 1.56 -8.50 7.30
N ALA A 88 0.86 -7.37 7.45
CA ALA A 88 0.48 -6.54 6.32
C ALA A 88 1.69 -5.93 5.61
N VAL A 89 2.75 -5.59 6.36
CA VAL A 89 4.06 -5.18 5.83
C VAL A 89 4.67 -6.30 4.99
N ASP A 90 4.72 -7.53 5.49
CA ASP A 90 5.27 -8.69 4.78
C ASP A 90 4.47 -9.03 3.51
N ASP A 91 3.14 -8.98 3.58
CA ASP A 91 2.26 -9.24 2.44
C ASP A 91 2.41 -8.16 1.37
N LEU A 92 2.60 -6.90 1.78
CA LEU A 92 2.85 -5.78 0.87
C LEU A 92 4.23 -5.87 0.20
N ASP A 93 5.27 -6.26 0.93
CA ASP A 93 6.63 -6.47 0.39
C ASP A 93 6.65 -7.59 -0.67
N LYS A 94 5.97 -8.71 -0.39
CA LYS A 94 5.80 -9.80 -1.37
C LYS A 94 5.05 -9.34 -2.62
N ALA A 95 3.91 -8.66 -2.45
CA ALA A 95 3.12 -8.17 -3.56
C ALA A 95 3.91 -7.20 -4.46
N VAL A 96 4.69 -6.30 -3.84
CA VAL A 96 5.60 -5.40 -4.57
C VAL A 96 6.68 -6.18 -5.33
N GLY A 97 7.25 -7.22 -4.72
CA GLY A 97 8.19 -8.13 -5.36
C GLY A 97 7.61 -8.85 -6.58
N ASP A 98 6.38 -9.34 -6.48
CA ASP A 98 5.69 -10.04 -7.57
C ASP A 98 5.38 -9.11 -8.75
N VAL A 99 4.91 -7.87 -8.47
CA VAL A 99 4.69 -6.85 -9.51
C VAL A 99 6.01 -6.50 -10.19
N ARG A 100 7.09 -6.31 -9.43
CA ARG A 100 8.42 -6.01 -9.97
C ARG A 100 8.93 -7.15 -10.85
N ALA A 101 8.74 -8.40 -10.45
CA ALA A 101 9.10 -9.57 -11.25
C ALA A 101 8.29 -9.59 -12.56
N ALA A 102 6.98 -9.40 -12.51
CA ALA A 102 6.12 -9.36 -13.69
C ALA A 102 6.54 -8.27 -14.69
N VAL A 103 6.84 -7.05 -14.20
CA VAL A 103 7.36 -5.96 -15.04
C VAL A 103 8.69 -6.34 -15.70
N ARG A 104 9.61 -6.97 -14.96
CA ARG A 104 10.91 -7.42 -15.48
C ARG A 104 10.79 -8.53 -16.53
N ASP A 105 9.80 -9.39 -16.36
CA ASP A 105 9.48 -10.47 -17.30
C ASP A 105 8.73 -9.98 -18.55
N GLY A 106 8.43 -8.67 -18.62
CA GLY A 106 7.85 -8.01 -19.77
C GLY A 106 6.32 -7.90 -19.74
N ASP A 107 5.69 -8.18 -18.60
CA ASP A 107 4.28 -7.89 -18.39
C ASP A 107 4.06 -6.37 -18.43
N ARG A 108 3.14 -5.95 -19.30
CA ARG A 108 2.75 -4.54 -19.46
C ARG A 108 1.56 -4.14 -18.62
N THR A 109 0.90 -5.12 -18.01
CA THR A 109 -0.28 -4.96 -17.17
C THR A 109 -0.18 -5.89 -15.95
N PRO A 110 0.90 -5.77 -15.15
CA PRO A 110 1.04 -6.58 -13.95
C PRO A 110 -0.15 -6.37 -13.00
N ASP A 111 -0.57 -7.42 -12.33
CA ASP A 111 -1.65 -7.35 -11.34
C ASP A 111 -1.17 -6.63 -10.07
N VAL A 112 -1.74 -5.45 -9.80
CA VAL A 112 -1.46 -4.63 -8.61
C VAL A 112 -2.53 -4.79 -7.52
N GLY A 113 -3.52 -5.67 -7.72
CA GLY A 113 -4.54 -6.00 -6.73
C GLY A 113 -3.95 -6.42 -5.38
N PRO A 114 -3.00 -7.38 -5.35
CA PRO A 114 -2.36 -7.81 -4.10
C PRO A 114 -1.66 -6.67 -3.33
N VAL A 115 -1.07 -5.70 -4.04
CA VAL A 115 -0.44 -4.52 -3.42
C VAL A 115 -1.50 -3.63 -2.77
N THR A 116 -2.64 -3.45 -3.44
CA THR A 116 -3.75 -2.62 -2.94
C THR A 116 -4.42 -3.27 -1.72
N ASP A 117 -4.62 -4.59 -1.75
CA ASP A 117 -5.22 -5.33 -0.65
C ASP A 117 -4.33 -5.27 0.60
N ALA A 118 -3.02 -5.51 0.45
CA ALA A 118 -2.09 -5.46 1.57
C ALA A 118 -1.96 -4.03 2.16
N ALA A 119 -1.97 -2.99 1.34
CA ALA A 119 -2.02 -1.60 1.82
C ALA A 119 -3.32 -1.28 2.60
N GLY A 120 -4.45 -1.87 2.17
CA GLY A 120 -5.72 -1.78 2.88
C GLY A 120 -5.68 -2.46 4.25
N GLU A 121 -5.11 -3.66 4.33
CA GLU A 121 -4.92 -4.38 5.60
C GLU A 121 -3.96 -3.64 6.53
N LEU A 122 -2.90 -3.03 5.99
CA LEU A 122 -1.97 -2.20 6.76
C LEU A 122 -2.67 -0.99 7.39
N THR A 123 -3.54 -0.33 6.63
CA THR A 123 -4.31 0.82 7.11
C THR A 123 -5.28 0.41 8.22
N LYS A 124 -5.97 -0.73 8.07
CA LYS A 124 -6.81 -1.31 9.13
C LYS A 124 -5.95 -1.67 10.35
N GLY A 125 -4.74 -2.17 10.09
CA GLY A 125 -3.75 -2.53 11.08
C GLY A 125 -3.25 -1.36 11.92
N CYS A 126 -3.09 -0.19 11.31
CA CYS A 126 -2.68 1.05 11.98
C CYS A 126 -3.81 1.74 12.74
N ALA A 127 -5.07 1.41 12.47
CA ALA A 127 -6.24 2.07 13.05
C ALA A 127 -6.76 1.41 14.35
N LYS A 128 -6.15 0.30 14.77
CA LYS A 128 -6.55 -0.51 15.94
C LYS A 128 -5.73 -0.20 17.18
#